data_AF-A0A7S4HZS0-F1
#
_entry.id   AF-A0A7S4HZS0-F1
#
_cell.length_a   1.000
_cell.length_b   1.000
_cell.length_c   1.000
_cell.angle_alpha   90.00
_cell.angle_beta   90.00
_cell.angle_gamma   90.00
#
_symmetry.space_group_name_H-M   'P 1'
#
loop_
_entity.id
_entity.type
_entity.pdbx_description
1 polymer ?
#
loop_
_entity_poly.entity_id
_entity_poly.type
_entity_poly.pdbx_seq_one_letter_code
_entity_poly.pdbx_strand_id
1 'polypeptide(L)'
;LGFSRMQDLDSFQEPAGAAKAKRGVVELVWLVIQVILVTGFSVAFLYVFLLPLCNFMFQCGCTWMWEGATDQCNAFDDSIPYSCPWCTISETGARVSEISMIISMVVTYLTVMYISRLLSVKIANKRKLDAPWDEPEPTPMSNITIKHLLLVIVSLVGSVLAFVCSGLFIGLVLYLSSSDYPHFIF
;
A
#
# COMPACT_ATOMS: atom_id res chain seq x y z
N LEU A 1 35.10 58.85 12.86
CA LEU A 1 33.65 58.60 13.10
C LEU A 1 33.12 57.86 11.86
N GLY A 2 33.14 56.54 11.70
CA GLY A 2 33.23 55.43 12.67
C GLY A 2 32.09 54.41 12.49
N PHE A 3 31.47 54.29 11.30
CA PHE A 3 30.21 53.56 11.11
C PHE A 3 30.25 52.41 10.07
N SER A 4 31.42 52.06 9.52
CA SER A 4 31.53 51.09 8.40
C SER A 4 31.98 49.68 8.82
N ARG A 5 31.90 49.31 10.10
CA ARG A 5 32.42 48.03 10.64
C ARG A 5 31.37 47.18 11.35
N MET A 6 30.11 47.21 10.89
CA MET A 6 29.01 46.44 11.52
C MET A 6 28.11 45.66 10.53
N GLN A 7 28.47 45.55 9.25
CA GLN A 7 27.73 44.72 8.29
C GLN A 7 28.35 43.33 8.03
N ASP A 8 29.51 43.03 8.62
CA ASP A 8 30.20 41.75 8.43
C ASP A 8 29.80 40.64 9.42
N LEU A 9 28.79 40.86 10.27
CA LEU A 9 28.35 39.89 11.28
C LEU A 9 27.04 39.15 10.94
N ASP A 10 26.37 39.49 9.84
CA ASP A 10 25.09 38.87 9.46
C ASP A 10 25.20 37.77 8.39
N SER A 11 26.40 37.50 7.87
CA SER A 11 26.65 36.30 7.05
C SER A 11 26.95 35.09 7.95
N PHE A 12 26.05 34.82 8.91
CA PHE A 12 25.96 33.51 9.55
C PHE A 12 25.46 32.52 8.50
N GLN A 13 26.38 32.08 7.65
CA GLN A 13 26.18 31.05 6.66
C GLN A 13 25.82 29.78 7.43
N GLU A 14 24.53 29.44 7.45
CA GLU A 14 24.05 28.18 8.04
C GLU A 14 24.96 27.06 7.50
N PRO A 15 25.61 26.26 8.36
CA PRO A 15 26.52 25.23 7.90
C PRO A 15 25.74 24.31 6.95
N ALA A 16 26.26 24.09 5.74
CA ALA A 16 25.59 23.34 4.69
C ALA A 16 25.06 21.95 5.14
N GLY A 17 25.62 21.40 6.24
CA GLY A 17 25.11 20.20 6.91
C GLY A 17 23.74 20.35 7.57
N ALA A 18 23.39 21.51 8.14
CA ALA A 18 22.13 21.73 8.83
C ALA A 18 20.92 21.70 7.87
N ALA A 19 21.07 22.28 6.68
CA ALA A 19 20.02 22.25 5.65
C ALA A 19 19.75 20.84 5.10
N LYS A 20 20.80 20.02 4.95
CA LYS A 20 20.68 18.63 4.50
C LYS A 20 19.99 17.75 5.55
N ALA A 21 20.29 17.95 6.84
CA ALA A 21 19.65 17.24 7.93
C ALA A 21 18.15 17.53 8.02
N LYS A 22 17.75 18.81 7.95
CA LYS A 22 16.33 19.22 7.98
C LYS A 22 15.52 18.56 6.85
N ARG A 23 16.07 18.50 5.63
CA ARG A 23 15.41 17.85 4.48
C ARG A 23 15.20 16.35 4.70
N GLY A 24 16.18 15.65 5.28
CA GLY A 24 16.08 14.22 5.56
C GLY A 24 14.97 13.88 6.55
N VAL A 25 14.79 14.70 7.60
CA VAL A 25 13.74 14.51 8.61
C VAL A 25 12.35 14.68 8.01
N VAL A 26 12.14 15.69 7.17
CA VAL A 26 10.82 15.93 6.53
C VAL A 26 10.43 14.76 5.61
N GLU A 27 11.37 14.25 4.81
CA GLU A 27 11.13 13.08 3.95
C GLU A 27 10.81 11.81 4.75
N LEU A 28 11.48 11.61 5.88
CA LEU A 28 11.22 10.47 6.77
C LEU A 28 9.83 10.58 7.41
N VAL A 29 9.48 11.75 7.97
CA VAL A 29 8.16 11.99 8.56
C VAL A 29 7.06 11.76 7.53
N TRP A 30 7.25 12.27 6.31
CA TRP A 30 6.31 12.07 5.23
C TRP A 30 6.13 10.58 4.87
N LEU A 31 7.24 9.83 4.76
CA LEU A 31 7.19 8.40 4.49
C LEU A 31 6.48 7.62 5.62
N VAL A 32 6.73 7.98 6.88
CA VAL A 32 6.04 7.36 8.04
C VAL A 32 4.53 7.60 7.96
N ILE A 33 4.11 8.84 7.68
CA ILE A 33 2.68 9.16 7.51
C ILE A 33 2.06 8.32 6.38
N GLN A 34 2.74 8.21 5.23
CA GLN A 34 2.26 7.38 4.12
C GLN A 34 2.12 5.91 4.50
N VAL A 35 3.10 5.34 5.22
CA VAL A 35 3.06 3.95 5.69
C VAL A 35 1.89 3.72 6.65
N ILE A 36 1.65 4.65 7.58
CA ILE A 36 0.51 4.57 8.51
C ILE A 36 -0.82 4.60 7.73
N LEU A 37 -0.97 5.53 6.79
CA LEU A 37 -2.19 5.69 6.00
C LEU A 37 -2.47 4.46 5.13
N VAL A 38 -1.46 3.93 4.42
CA VAL A 38 -1.65 2.73 3.60
C VAL A 38 -1.94 1.51 4.46
N THR A 39 -1.31 1.37 5.63
CA THR A 39 -1.58 0.26 6.54
C THR A 39 -3.01 0.34 7.07
N GLY A 40 -3.46 1.51 7.51
CA GLY A 40 -4.84 1.73 7.95
C GLY A 40 -5.86 1.44 6.85
N PHE A 41 -5.58 1.88 5.62
CA PHE A 41 -6.39 1.55 4.45
C PHE A 41 -6.45 0.04 4.20
N SER A 42 -5.32 -0.66 4.22
CA SER A 42 -5.26 -2.11 4.01
C SER A 42 -6.06 -2.88 5.06
N VAL A 43 -5.98 -2.48 6.33
CA VAL A 43 -6.77 -3.09 7.42
C VAL A 43 -8.26 -2.86 7.18
N ALA A 44 -8.68 -1.62 6.91
CA ALA A 44 -10.08 -1.31 6.64
C ALA A 44 -10.62 -2.07 5.41
N PHE A 45 -9.83 -2.12 4.34
CA PHE A 45 -10.17 -2.83 3.12
C PHE A 45 -10.33 -4.33 3.38
N LEU A 46 -9.40 -4.93 4.12
CA LEU A 46 -9.48 -6.33 4.53
C LEU A 46 -10.78 -6.61 5.31
N TYR A 47 -11.09 -5.82 6.34
CA TYR A 47 -12.31 -6.04 7.14
C TYR A 47 -13.60 -5.94 6.32
N VAL A 48 -13.62 -5.09 5.29
CA VAL A 48 -14.79 -4.90 4.43
C VAL A 48 -14.95 -6.04 3.41
N PHE A 49 -13.84 -6.48 2.80
CA PHE A 49 -13.88 -7.38 1.65
C PHE A 49 -13.55 -8.84 1.96
N LEU A 50 -13.04 -9.17 3.15
CA LEU A 50 -12.65 -10.54 3.50
C LEU A 50 -13.84 -11.52 3.48
N LEU A 51 -14.97 -11.17 4.07
CA LEU A 51 -16.15 -12.04 4.14
C LEU A 51 -16.80 -12.27 2.77
N PRO A 52 -17.06 -11.23 1.94
CA PRO A 52 -17.51 -11.43 0.57
C PRO A 52 -16.53 -12.25 -0.28
N LEU A 53 -15.22 -12.03 -0.11
CA LEU A 53 -14.21 -12.81 -0.81
C LEU A 53 -14.26 -14.29 -0.39
N CYS A 54 -14.40 -14.57 0.91
CA CYS A 54 -14.59 -15.92 1.43
C CYS A 54 -15.81 -16.60 0.80
N ASN A 55 -16.97 -15.92 0.78
CA ASN A 55 -18.17 -16.46 0.14
C ASN A 55 -18.01 -16.64 -1.37
N PHE A 56 -17.33 -15.72 -2.04
CA PHE A 56 -17.03 -15.85 -3.47
C PHE A 56 -16.20 -17.12 -3.75
N MET A 57 -15.22 -17.45 -2.91
CA MET A 57 -14.40 -18.65 -3.09
C MET A 57 -15.10 -19.93 -2.64
N PHE A 58 -15.80 -19.94 -1.52
CA PHE A 58 -16.27 -21.19 -0.91
C PHE A 58 -17.79 -21.38 -0.98
N GLN A 59 -18.54 -20.39 -1.49
CA GLN A 59 -20.01 -20.38 -1.47
C GLN A 59 -20.57 -20.66 -0.07
N CYS A 60 -19.88 -20.17 0.95
CA CYS A 60 -20.15 -20.50 2.35
C CYS A 60 -21.31 -19.72 2.97
N GLY A 61 -21.85 -18.70 2.29
CA GLY A 61 -22.92 -17.86 2.80
C GLY A 61 -22.47 -16.62 3.59
N CYS A 62 -21.17 -16.40 3.76
CA CYS A 62 -20.67 -15.15 4.35
C CYS A 62 -21.08 -13.93 3.50
N THR A 63 -21.34 -12.81 4.16
CA THR A 63 -21.73 -11.56 3.51
C THR A 63 -21.04 -10.38 4.17
N TRP A 64 -21.39 -9.16 3.77
CA TRP A 64 -20.84 -7.93 4.32
C TRP A 64 -21.05 -7.84 5.83
N MET A 65 -20.11 -7.18 6.52
CA MET A 65 -20.17 -6.98 7.98
C MET A 65 -21.48 -6.35 8.46
N TRP A 66 -22.11 -5.50 7.64
CA TRP A 66 -23.38 -4.84 7.93
C TRP A 66 -24.62 -5.57 7.38
N GLU A 67 -24.44 -6.70 6.69
CA GLU A 67 -25.53 -7.51 6.13
C GLU A 67 -25.65 -8.88 6.82
N GLY A 68 -25.21 -8.96 8.08
CA GLY A 68 -25.24 -10.19 8.87
C GLY A 68 -23.93 -10.97 8.87
N ALA A 69 -22.86 -10.47 8.24
CA ALA A 69 -21.49 -11.02 8.34
C ALA A 69 -21.41 -12.55 8.14
N THR A 70 -21.46 -13.31 9.23
CA THR A 70 -21.36 -14.78 9.26
C THR A 70 -22.66 -15.48 9.68
N ASP A 71 -23.76 -14.76 9.86
CA ASP A 71 -25.05 -15.28 10.33
C ASP A 71 -25.65 -16.36 9.41
N GLN A 72 -25.29 -16.33 8.12
CA GLN A 72 -25.69 -17.33 7.12
C GLN A 72 -24.54 -18.25 6.72
N CYS A 73 -23.45 -18.28 7.48
CA CYS A 73 -22.27 -19.07 7.14
C CYS A 73 -22.48 -20.56 7.45
N ASN A 74 -22.19 -21.44 6.49
CA ASN A 74 -22.22 -22.89 6.66
C ASN A 74 -21.27 -23.44 7.73
N ALA A 75 -20.31 -22.63 8.20
CA ALA A 75 -19.44 -23.01 9.31
C ALA A 75 -20.19 -23.19 10.64
N PHE A 76 -21.39 -22.61 10.75
CA PHE A 76 -22.24 -22.71 11.94
C PHE A 76 -23.52 -23.53 11.70
N ASP A 77 -23.66 -24.15 10.52
CA ASP A 77 -24.81 -24.99 10.18
C ASP A 77 -24.45 -26.48 10.28
N ASP A 78 -24.81 -27.08 11.42
CA ASP A 78 -24.58 -28.50 11.70
C ASP A 78 -25.33 -29.44 10.73
N SER A 79 -26.26 -28.93 9.92
CA SER A 79 -26.97 -29.73 8.91
C SER A 79 -26.15 -29.94 7.63
N ILE A 80 -25.09 -29.15 7.42
CA ILE A 80 -24.22 -29.24 6.24
C ILE A 80 -22.99 -30.10 6.59
N PRO A 81 -22.67 -31.16 5.82
CA PRO A 81 -21.63 -32.12 6.18
C PRO A 81 -20.20 -31.59 6.04
N TYR A 82 -20.02 -30.38 5.50
CA TYR A 82 -18.73 -29.74 5.29
C TYR A 82 -18.78 -28.29 5.78
N SER A 83 -17.75 -27.87 6.51
CA SER A 83 -17.62 -26.50 7.00
C SER A 83 -16.62 -25.72 6.16
N CYS A 84 -16.88 -24.44 5.90
CA CYS A 84 -15.98 -23.58 5.13
C CYS A 84 -14.55 -23.60 5.72
N PRO A 85 -13.53 -24.01 4.94
CA PRO A 85 -12.19 -24.19 5.48
C PRO A 85 -11.57 -22.87 5.92
N TRP A 86 -11.98 -21.75 5.35
CA TRP A 86 -11.53 -20.42 5.80
C TRP A 86 -12.14 -20.01 7.12
N CYS A 87 -13.44 -20.23 7.31
CA CYS A 87 -14.13 -19.84 8.55
C CYS A 87 -13.77 -20.76 9.73
N THR A 88 -13.31 -21.98 9.46
CA THR A 88 -12.91 -22.97 10.49
C THR A 88 -11.41 -23.07 10.72
N ILE A 89 -10.58 -22.26 10.05
CA ILE A 89 -9.15 -22.21 10.38
C ILE A 89 -8.96 -21.83 11.85
N SER A 90 -7.89 -22.38 12.45
CA SER A 90 -7.45 -21.94 13.77
C SER A 90 -7.27 -20.42 13.84
N GLU A 91 -7.44 -19.83 15.01
CA GLU A 91 -7.24 -18.39 15.22
C GLU A 91 -5.86 -17.92 14.73
N THR A 92 -4.81 -18.72 14.97
CA THR A 92 -3.47 -18.46 14.44
C THR A 92 -3.46 -18.43 12.91
N GLY A 93 -4.13 -19.38 12.26
CA GLY A 93 -4.29 -19.41 10.81
C GLY A 93 -5.00 -18.17 10.27
N ALA A 94 -6.05 -17.71 10.96
CA ALA A 94 -6.76 -16.48 10.62
C ALA A 94 -5.85 -15.26 10.75
N ARG A 95 -5.11 -15.11 11.85
CA ARG A 95 -4.17 -14.00 12.01
C ARG A 95 -3.06 -14.00 10.98
N VAL A 96 -2.51 -15.16 10.64
CA VAL A 96 -1.47 -15.30 9.63
C VAL A 96 -2.01 -14.92 8.25
N SER A 97 -3.21 -15.37 7.88
CA SER A 97 -3.82 -15.00 6.59
C SER A 97 -4.09 -13.50 6.52
N GLU A 98 -4.69 -12.90 7.56
CA GLU A 98 -4.94 -11.46 7.66
C GLU A 98 -3.66 -10.63 7.49
N ILE A 99 -2.63 -10.95 8.29
CA ILE A 99 -1.35 -10.23 8.28
C ILE A 99 -0.67 -10.38 6.91
N SER A 100 -0.71 -11.58 6.32
CA SER A 100 -0.07 -11.81 5.00
C SER A 100 -0.71 -10.98 3.89
N MET A 101 -2.04 -10.80 3.90
CA MET A 101 -2.74 -9.92 2.97
C MET A 101 -2.37 -8.45 3.19
N ILE A 102 -2.34 -7.99 4.44
CA ILE A 102 -1.96 -6.60 4.74
C ILE A 102 -0.52 -6.32 4.29
N ILE A 103 0.40 -7.25 4.57
CA ILE A 103 1.80 -7.14 4.15
C ILE A 103 1.89 -7.10 2.61
N SER A 104 1.14 -7.94 1.88
CA SER A 104 1.18 -7.95 0.42
C SER A 104 0.73 -6.60 -0.17
N MET A 105 -0.31 -5.98 0.39
CA MET A 105 -0.80 -4.66 -0.01
C MET A 105 0.24 -3.56 0.25
N VAL A 106 0.85 -3.54 1.43
CA VAL A 106 1.84 -2.54 1.85
C VAL A 106 3.14 -2.68 1.05
N VAL A 107 3.65 -3.90 0.88
CA VAL A 107 4.86 -4.17 0.08
C VAL A 107 4.65 -3.77 -1.37
N THR A 108 3.49 -4.07 -1.95
CA THR A 108 3.17 -3.65 -3.33
C THR A 108 3.15 -2.14 -3.46
N TYR A 109 2.52 -1.43 -2.53
CA TYR A 109 2.50 0.04 -2.50
C TYR A 109 3.92 0.62 -2.45
N LEU A 110 4.73 0.16 -1.50
CA LEU A 110 6.11 0.63 -1.32
C LEU A 110 6.98 0.32 -2.54
N THR A 111 6.78 -0.84 -3.17
CA THR A 111 7.50 -1.25 -4.39
C THR A 111 7.17 -0.32 -5.55
N VAL A 112 5.90 -0.02 -5.81
CA VAL A 112 5.48 0.90 -6.88
C VAL A 112 6.03 2.31 -6.63
N MET A 113 5.96 2.80 -5.39
CA MET A 113 6.53 4.09 -5.05
C MET A 113 8.06 4.13 -5.24
N TYR A 114 8.75 3.09 -4.80
CA TYR A 114 10.20 2.97 -4.92
C TYR A 114 10.64 2.96 -6.39
N ILE A 115 10.02 2.12 -7.21
CA ILE A 115 10.30 2.04 -8.65
C ILE A 115 10.05 3.40 -9.31
N SER A 116 8.95 4.07 -8.97
CA SER A 116 8.60 5.36 -9.53
C SER A 116 9.60 6.46 -9.14
N ARG A 117 10.12 6.44 -7.91
CA ARG A 117 11.21 7.32 -7.48
C ARG A 117 12.49 7.05 -8.28
N LEU A 118 12.86 5.77 -8.46
CA LEU A 118 14.04 5.40 -9.25
C LEU A 118 13.92 5.86 -10.72
N LEU A 119 12.77 5.66 -11.34
CA LEU A 119 12.51 6.09 -12.72
C LEU A 119 12.58 7.61 -12.85
N SER A 120 12.03 8.35 -11.88
CA SER A 120 12.06 9.81 -11.87
C SER A 120 13.49 10.37 -11.83
N VAL A 121 14.36 9.78 -11.01
CA VAL A 121 15.78 10.15 -10.94
C VAL A 121 16.51 9.82 -12.24
N LYS A 122 16.27 8.63 -12.82
CA LYS A 122 16.89 8.23 -14.10
C LYS A 122 16.48 9.17 -15.25
N ILE A 123 15.20 9.53 -15.33
CA ILE A 123 14.68 10.46 -16.34
C ILE A 123 15.30 11.85 -16.16
N ALA A 124 15.40 12.34 -14.92
CA ALA A 124 16.01 13.63 -14.62
C ALA A 124 17.50 13.66 -14.98
N ASN A 125 18.25 12.60 -14.67
CA ASN A 125 19.66 12.48 -15.03
C ASN A 125 19.83 12.43 -16.56
N LYS A 126 19.06 11.60 -17.26
CA LYS A 126 19.12 11.51 -18.72
C LYS A 126 18.85 12.87 -19.39
N ARG A 127 17.81 13.59 -18.92
CA ARG A 127 17.50 14.93 -19.44
C ARG A 127 18.66 15.91 -19.28
N LYS A 128 19.44 15.85 -18.19
CA LYS A 128 20.62 16.71 -18.00
C LYS A 128 21.76 16.38 -18.95
N LEU A 129 21.91 15.12 -19.37
CA LEU A 129 22.90 14.74 -20.36
C LEU A 129 22.50 15.17 -21.77
N ASP A 130 21.20 15.10 -22.09
CA ASP A 130 20.69 15.36 -23.44
C ASP A 130 20.37 16.84 -23.71
N ALA A 131 20.31 17.69 -22.67
CA ALA A 131 19.91 19.09 -22.81
C ALA A 131 20.97 19.93 -23.57
N PRO A 132 20.60 20.63 -24.66
CA PRO A 132 21.45 21.63 -25.29
C PRO A 132 21.76 22.77 -24.33
N TRP A 133 22.98 23.31 -24.37
CA TRP A 133 23.49 24.31 -23.42
C TRP A 133 22.69 25.61 -23.35
N ASP A 134 21.81 25.89 -24.32
CA ASP A 134 21.12 27.18 -24.47
C ASP A 134 19.58 27.11 -24.33
N GLU A 135 18.98 25.95 -24.02
CA GLU A 135 17.52 25.90 -23.86
C GLU A 135 17.06 26.41 -22.48
N PRO A 136 16.07 27.32 -22.41
CA PRO A 136 15.53 27.81 -21.15
C PRO A 136 14.83 26.69 -20.38
N GLU A 137 15.03 26.65 -19.05
CA GLU A 137 14.44 25.62 -18.20
C GLU A 137 12.91 25.55 -18.36
N PRO A 138 12.33 24.36 -18.60
CA PRO A 138 10.89 24.23 -18.72
C PRO A 138 10.21 24.56 -17.39
N THR A 139 9.16 25.41 -17.44
CA THR A 139 8.46 25.89 -16.25
C THR A 139 7.87 24.74 -15.42
N PRO A 140 8.22 24.61 -14.12
CA PRO A 140 8.05 23.38 -13.35
C PRO A 140 6.64 23.10 -12.79
N MET A 141 5.67 24.03 -12.86
CA MET A 141 4.55 24.01 -11.89
C MET A 141 3.29 23.17 -12.23
N SER A 142 2.87 22.97 -13.48
CA SER A 142 1.56 22.30 -13.72
C SER A 142 1.63 20.76 -13.78
N ASN A 143 2.79 20.19 -14.12
CA ASN A 143 2.91 18.75 -14.40
C ASN A 143 3.20 17.89 -13.16
N ILE A 144 3.50 18.49 -12.01
CA ILE A 144 3.91 17.77 -10.80
C ILE A 144 2.70 17.12 -10.12
N THR A 145 1.61 17.86 -9.93
CA THR A 145 0.41 17.39 -9.21
C THR A 145 -0.25 16.20 -9.91
N ILE A 146 -0.38 16.25 -11.25
CA ILE A 146 -1.02 15.18 -12.03
C ILE A 146 -0.22 13.87 -11.94
N LYS A 147 1.12 13.96 -12.03
CA LYS A 147 1.99 12.77 -11.93
C LYS A 147 1.90 12.11 -10.56
N HIS A 148 1.88 12.89 -9.49
CA HIS A 148 1.71 12.36 -8.14
C HIS A 148 0.36 11.69 -7.97
N LEU A 149 -0.72 12.29 -8.46
CA LEU A 149 -2.05 11.71 -8.40
C LEU A 149 -2.12 10.37 -9.14
N LEU A 150 -1.60 10.31 -10.38
CA LEU A 150 -1.57 9.08 -11.18
C LEU A 150 -0.77 7.98 -10.48
N LEU A 151 0.38 8.33 -9.89
CA LEU A 151 1.21 7.38 -9.16
C LEU A 151 0.47 6.80 -7.95
N VAL A 152 -0.22 7.64 -7.17
CA VAL A 152 -1.03 7.19 -6.03
C VAL A 152 -2.14 6.25 -6.51
N ILE A 153 -2.84 6.59 -7.60
CA ILE A 153 -3.88 5.73 -8.17
C ILE A 153 -3.31 4.37 -8.58
N VAL A 154 -2.20 4.35 -9.33
CA VAL A 154 -1.55 3.10 -9.75
C VAL A 154 -1.11 2.27 -8.55
N SER A 155 -0.57 2.89 -7.51
CA SER A 155 -0.19 2.19 -6.28
C SER A 155 -1.40 1.61 -5.55
N LEU A 156 -2.51 2.34 -5.44
CA LEU A 156 -3.74 1.86 -4.80
C LEU A 156 -4.35 0.68 -5.56
N VAL A 157 -4.44 0.77 -6.90
CA VAL A 157 -4.89 -0.33 -7.76
C VAL A 157 -4.00 -1.56 -7.57
N GLY A 158 -2.68 -1.36 -7.57
CA GLY A 158 -1.71 -2.42 -7.31
C GLY A 158 -1.93 -3.11 -5.96
N SER A 159 -2.16 -2.35 -4.89
CA SER A 159 -2.45 -2.90 -3.56
C SER A 159 -3.76 -3.70 -3.53
N VAL A 160 -4.83 -3.23 -4.18
CA VAL A 160 -6.10 -3.99 -4.26
C VAL A 160 -5.91 -5.30 -5.03
N LEU A 161 -5.16 -5.29 -6.13
CA LEU A 161 -4.83 -6.52 -6.86
C LEU A 161 -4.01 -7.49 -6.00
N ALA A 162 -3.03 -6.97 -5.24
CA ALA A 162 -2.24 -7.78 -4.32
C ALA A 162 -3.09 -8.44 -3.24
N PHE A 163 -4.08 -7.72 -2.68
CA PHE A 163 -5.06 -8.29 -1.75
C PHE A 163 -5.80 -9.47 -2.38
N VAL A 164 -6.42 -9.27 -3.56
CA VAL A 164 -7.18 -10.32 -4.25
C VAL A 164 -6.30 -11.52 -4.57
N CYS A 165 -5.11 -11.32 -5.13
CA CYS A 165 -4.18 -12.41 -5.45
C CYS A 165 -3.75 -13.19 -4.20
N SER A 166 -3.43 -12.49 -3.11
CA SER A 166 -3.05 -13.14 -1.85
C SER A 166 -4.22 -13.91 -1.22
N GLY A 167 -5.43 -13.36 -1.28
CA GLY A 167 -6.64 -14.03 -0.80
C GLY A 167 -6.98 -15.27 -1.60
N LEU A 168 -6.91 -15.21 -2.94
CA LEU A 168 -7.11 -16.38 -3.79
C LEU A 168 -6.06 -17.47 -3.53
N PHE A 169 -4.80 -17.07 -3.34
CA PHE A 169 -3.72 -18.01 -3.03
C PHE A 169 -3.94 -18.71 -1.68
N ILE A 170 -4.27 -17.96 -0.62
CA ILE A 170 -4.58 -18.53 0.70
C ILE A 170 -5.80 -19.43 0.62
N GLY A 171 -6.87 -18.98 -0.07
CA GLY A 171 -8.07 -19.78 -0.28
C GLY A 171 -7.76 -21.09 -0.98
N LEU A 172 -6.91 -21.07 -2.01
CA LEU A 172 -6.47 -22.27 -2.70
C LEU A 172 -5.69 -23.21 -1.77
N VAL A 173 -4.78 -22.68 -0.95
CA VAL A 173 -4.03 -23.49 0.03
C VAL A 173 -4.97 -24.15 1.03
N LEU A 174 -5.97 -23.41 1.54
CA LEU A 174 -6.96 -23.93 2.48
C LEU A 174 -7.86 -25.00 1.83
N TYR A 175 -8.31 -24.75 0.60
CA TYR A 175 -9.08 -25.71 -0.18
C TYR A 175 -8.31 -27.02 -0.39
N LEU A 176 -7.03 -26.93 -0.81
CA LEU A 176 -6.19 -28.11 -1.00
C LEU A 176 -5.86 -28.83 0.31
N SER A 177 -5.91 -28.11 1.44
CA SER A 177 -5.69 -28.68 2.78
C SER A 177 -6.95 -29.33 3.35
N SER A 178 -8.14 -28.96 2.87
CA SER A 178 -9.41 -29.58 3.26
C SER A 178 -9.73 -30.75 2.34
N SER A 179 -9.78 -31.97 2.90
CA SER A 179 -10.10 -33.19 2.13
C SER A 179 -11.53 -33.22 1.59
N ASP A 180 -12.45 -32.51 2.25
CA ASP A 180 -13.89 -32.77 2.13
C ASP A 180 -14.72 -31.59 1.63
N TYR A 181 -14.10 -30.44 1.30
CA TYR A 181 -14.84 -29.26 0.86
C TYR A 181 -15.06 -29.28 -0.67
N PRO A 182 -16.30 -29.26 -1.17
CA PRO A 182 -16.58 -29.53 -2.58
C PRO A 182 -16.45 -28.33 -3.54
N HIS A 183 -16.30 -27.10 -3.02
CA HIS A 183 -16.40 -25.87 -3.83
C HIS A 183 -15.15 -24.98 -3.72
N PHE A 184 -14.66 -24.48 -4.86
CA PHE A 184 -13.67 -23.40 -4.93
C PHE A 184 -13.88 -22.50 -6.16
N ILE A 185 -14.20 -21.22 -5.92
CA ILE A 185 -14.48 -20.11 -6.85
C ILE A 185 -15.78 -20.27 -7.65
N PHE A 186 -16.09 -21.47 -8.19
CA PHE A 186 -17.40 -21.84 -8.73
C PHE A 186 -17.59 -23.35 -8.65
#